data_AF-A0A382QJ06-F1
#
_entry.id   AF-A0A382QJ06-F1
#
_cell.length_a   1.000
_cell.length_b   1.000
_cell.length_c   1.000
_cell.angle_alpha   90.00
_cell.angle_beta   90.00
_cell.angle_gamma   90.00
#
_symmetry.space_group_name_H-M   'P 1'
#
loop_
_entity.id
_entity.type
_entity.pdbx_description
1 polymer ?
#
loop_
_entity_poly.entity_id
_entity_poly.type
_entity_poly.pdbx_seq_one_letter_code
_entity_poly.pdbx_strand_id
1 'polypeptide(L)'
;MGRVEMVEDNATENTETGSSAYVPSLQLTKGQPSPFAANGGLSYMSFDHNGDAGTAAAMKAALTQISSGEGQAVLDMLDRAPVGPIETKWGTGFRTYEECLEYIKANDIKAPEGGLALPLHYTINEQPSYSIVTSNALWRDPSREAEAQVLRKDEEDNMRRCLYFPQVMRDARRIEEYYPGLSPNSPECMDRLGV
;
A
#
# COMPACT_ATOMS: atom_id res chain seq x y z
N MET A 1 11.00 26.32 1.84
CA MET A 1 12.37 25.89 1.50
C MET A 1 13.20 25.94 2.76
N GLY A 2 13.59 24.78 3.26
CA GLY A 2 14.62 24.61 4.28
C GLY A 2 15.28 23.28 3.99
N ARG A 3 16.49 23.32 3.41
CA ARG A 3 17.29 22.14 3.06
C ARG A 3 17.88 21.62 4.37
N VAL A 4 17.37 20.50 4.87
CA VAL A 4 17.93 19.83 6.05
C VAL A 4 19.20 19.12 5.60
N GLU A 5 20.34 19.56 6.12
CA GLU A 5 21.63 18.89 5.91
C GLU A 5 21.69 17.63 6.79
N MET A 6 22.07 16.50 6.18
CA MET A 6 22.25 15.25 6.89
C MET A 6 23.58 15.27 7.63
N VAL A 7 23.54 15.08 8.95
CA VAL A 7 24.73 14.91 9.78
C VAL A 7 25.19 13.44 9.67
N GLU A 8 26.42 13.23 9.22
CA GLU A 8 27.10 11.93 9.26
C GLU A 8 27.58 11.67 10.69
N ASP A 9 27.10 10.58 11.29
CA ASP A 9 27.51 10.17 12.63
C ASP A 9 28.71 9.22 12.54
N ASN A 10 29.87 9.68 13.02
CA ASN A 10 31.12 8.93 13.03
C ASN A 10 31.29 8.15 14.36
N ALA A 11 31.22 6.82 14.24
CA ALA A 11 31.92 5.77 15.00
C ALA A 11 32.05 5.87 16.54
N THR A 12 31.48 4.86 17.22
CA THR A 12 32.11 4.23 18.39
C THR A 12 31.95 2.70 18.36
N GLU A 13 32.96 2.04 18.95
CA GLU A 13 33.45 0.67 18.79
C GLU A 13 32.54 -0.50 19.22
N ASN A 14 32.72 -1.62 18.49
CA ASN A 14 32.67 -3.03 18.89
C ASN A 14 31.57 -3.47 19.89
N THR A 15 30.44 -3.88 19.32
CA THR A 15 29.62 -4.97 19.87
C THR A 15 29.69 -6.15 18.92
N GLU A 16 29.80 -7.35 19.49
CA GLU A 16 29.77 -8.65 18.81
C GLU A 16 28.86 -8.59 17.56
N THR A 17 29.38 -8.99 16.41
CA THR A 17 28.56 -9.23 15.21
C THR A 17 27.53 -10.28 15.56
N GLY A 18 26.38 -9.84 16.07
CA GLY A 18 25.19 -10.65 16.21
C GLY A 18 24.94 -11.31 14.87
N SER A 19 24.60 -12.60 14.92
CA SER A 19 24.21 -13.37 13.74
C SER A 19 23.31 -12.51 12.86
N SER A 20 23.82 -12.10 11.68
CA SER A 20 23.02 -11.33 10.72
C SER A 20 21.72 -12.07 10.48
N ALA A 21 20.58 -11.36 10.51
CA ALA A 21 19.30 -11.99 10.23
C ALA A 21 19.36 -12.71 8.88
N TYR A 22 18.89 -13.96 8.81
CA TYR A 22 18.87 -14.69 7.55
C TYR A 22 17.89 -14.02 6.60
N VAL A 23 18.40 -13.51 5.47
CA VAL A 23 17.59 -12.95 4.40
C VAL A 23 17.78 -13.80 3.14
N PRO A 24 16.72 -14.45 2.62
CA PRO A 24 16.85 -15.26 1.42
C PRO A 24 17.20 -14.38 0.21
N SER A 25 17.97 -14.94 -0.71
CA SER A 25 18.24 -14.27 -1.99
C SER A 25 16.95 -14.16 -2.81
N LEU A 26 16.83 -13.07 -3.58
CA LEU A 26 15.71 -12.91 -4.51
C LEU A 26 15.75 -14.04 -5.54
N GLN A 27 14.68 -14.81 -5.61
CA GLN A 27 14.47 -15.84 -6.63
C GLN A 27 13.32 -15.42 -7.53
N LEU A 28 13.55 -15.46 -8.84
CA LEU A 28 12.52 -15.18 -9.84
C LEU A 28 12.25 -16.45 -10.64
N THR A 29 10.97 -16.75 -10.84
CA THR A 29 10.55 -17.86 -11.71
C THR A 29 10.91 -17.53 -13.15
N LYS A 30 11.31 -18.53 -13.95
CA LYS A 30 11.65 -18.34 -15.36
C LYS A 30 10.48 -17.69 -16.12
N GLY A 31 10.73 -16.53 -16.72
CA GLY A 31 9.72 -15.75 -17.44
C GLY A 31 8.94 -14.74 -16.58
N GLN A 32 9.18 -14.69 -15.27
CA GLN A 32 8.58 -13.70 -14.38
C GLN A 32 9.16 -12.30 -14.66
N PRO A 33 8.33 -11.24 -14.80
CA PRO A 33 8.81 -9.88 -14.93
C PRO A 33 9.49 -9.40 -13.63
N SER A 34 10.28 -8.33 -13.73
CA SER A 34 10.88 -7.71 -12.54
C SER A 34 9.81 -7.32 -11.51
N PRO A 35 10.07 -7.50 -10.20
CA PRO A 35 9.10 -7.13 -9.17
C PRO A 35 8.76 -5.64 -9.24
N PHE A 36 7.46 -5.34 -9.14
CA PHE A 36 6.96 -3.97 -9.01
C PHE A 36 7.02 -3.44 -7.56
N ALA A 37 7.25 -4.32 -6.59
CA ALA A 37 7.39 -3.94 -5.18
C ALA A 37 8.60 -3.03 -4.95
N ALA A 38 8.54 -2.24 -3.87
CA ALA A 38 9.68 -1.43 -3.43
C ALA A 38 10.96 -2.28 -3.30
N ASN A 39 12.11 -1.63 -3.49
CA ASN A 39 13.44 -2.27 -3.46
C ASN A 39 13.60 -3.45 -4.42
N GLY A 40 12.84 -3.49 -5.53
CA GLY A 40 12.90 -4.59 -6.49
C GLY A 40 12.48 -5.94 -5.90
N GLY A 41 11.59 -5.93 -4.89
CA GLY A 41 11.10 -7.13 -4.22
C GLY A 41 11.95 -7.61 -3.04
N LEU A 42 13.02 -6.89 -2.68
CA LEU A 42 13.80 -7.19 -1.48
C LEU A 42 13.11 -6.64 -0.22
N SER A 43 13.13 -7.44 0.84
CA SER A 43 12.68 -7.01 2.17
C SER A 43 13.57 -5.88 2.70
N TYR A 44 13.03 -4.99 3.53
CA TYR A 44 13.85 -3.99 4.21
C TYR A 44 14.94 -4.62 5.10
N MET A 45 14.72 -5.85 5.59
CA MET A 45 15.75 -6.61 6.32
C MET A 45 17.03 -6.85 5.49
N SER A 46 16.96 -6.83 4.15
CA SER A 46 18.14 -6.90 3.28
C SER A 46 19.08 -5.69 3.46
N PHE A 47 18.60 -4.60 4.06
CA PHE A 47 19.34 -3.37 4.32
C PHE A 47 19.60 -3.16 5.82
N ASP A 48 19.55 -4.24 6.61
CA ASP A 48 19.90 -4.21 8.03
C ASP A 48 21.31 -3.67 8.24
N HIS A 49 21.42 -2.69 9.13
CA HIS A 49 22.69 -2.11 9.55
C HIS A 49 22.67 -1.92 11.06
N ASN A 50 23.68 -2.49 11.74
CA ASN A 50 23.78 -2.50 13.20
C ASN A 50 22.57 -3.12 13.93
N GLY A 51 21.89 -4.09 13.31
CA GLY A 51 20.78 -4.83 13.91
C GLY A 51 19.47 -4.05 13.97
N ASP A 52 19.28 -3.04 13.12
CA ASP A 52 18.07 -2.24 13.02
C ASP A 52 16.97 -2.90 12.16
N ALA A 53 17.26 -4.07 11.59
CA ALA A 53 16.39 -4.84 10.70
C ALA A 53 15.91 -4.05 9.47
N GLY A 54 16.67 -3.03 9.05
CA GLY A 54 16.35 -2.17 7.91
C GLY A 54 15.39 -1.03 8.23
N THR A 55 15.13 -0.76 9.51
CA THR A 55 14.24 0.32 9.96
C THR A 55 14.69 1.68 9.43
N ALA A 56 15.98 2.00 9.51
CA ALA A 56 16.49 3.27 9.01
C ALA A 56 16.29 3.41 7.49
N ALA A 57 16.48 2.33 6.74
CA ALA A 57 16.24 2.31 5.30
C ALA A 57 14.75 2.51 4.96
N ALA A 58 13.85 1.86 5.69
CA ALA A 58 12.40 2.04 5.52
C ALA A 58 11.95 3.46 5.83
N MET A 59 12.43 4.03 6.92
CA MET A 59 12.13 5.42 7.29
C MET A 59 12.65 6.41 6.25
N LYS A 60 13.88 6.21 5.76
CA LYS A 60 14.44 7.06 4.70
C LYS A 60 13.61 6.98 3.42
N ALA A 61 13.15 5.79 3.03
CA ALA A 61 12.29 5.62 1.86
C ALA A 61 10.95 6.35 2.04
N ALA A 62 10.30 6.21 3.21
CA ALA A 62 9.06 6.90 3.53
C ALA A 62 9.23 8.43 3.48
N LEU A 63 10.25 8.98 4.13
CA LEU A 63 10.53 10.42 4.12
C LEU A 63 10.85 10.93 2.71
N THR A 64 11.59 10.16 1.92
CA THR A 64 11.90 10.50 0.52
C THR A 64 10.63 10.54 -0.32
N GLN A 65 9.75 9.55 -0.17
CA GLN A 65 8.46 9.52 -0.87
C GLN A 65 7.57 10.71 -0.47
N ILE A 66 7.50 11.03 0.83
CA ILE A 66 6.72 12.19 1.28
C ILE A 66 7.29 13.47 0.66
N SER A 67 8.61 13.60 0.60
CA SER A 67 9.28 14.76 0.01
C SER A 67 9.09 14.89 -1.50
N SER A 68 8.73 13.81 -2.22
CA SER A 68 8.41 13.89 -3.66
C SER A 68 7.13 14.67 -3.93
N GLY A 69 6.23 14.74 -2.93
CA GLY A 69 4.97 15.45 -3.01
C GLY A 69 3.88 14.74 -3.79
N GLU A 70 4.13 13.54 -4.32
CA GLU A 70 3.14 12.79 -5.11
C GLU A 70 1.89 12.44 -4.29
N GLY A 71 2.06 12.00 -3.05
CA GLY A 71 0.95 11.72 -2.13
C GLY A 71 0.12 12.97 -1.81
N GLN A 72 0.76 14.14 -1.74
CA GLN A 72 0.06 15.42 -1.54
C GLN A 72 -0.67 15.85 -2.81
N ALA A 73 -0.11 15.61 -4.00
CA ALA A 73 -0.77 15.92 -5.26
C ALA A 73 -2.09 15.14 -5.43
N VAL A 74 -2.16 13.89 -4.96
CA VAL A 74 -3.40 13.10 -4.93
C VAL A 74 -4.44 13.74 -4.02
N LEU A 75 -4.04 14.18 -2.81
CA LEU A 75 -4.96 14.88 -1.91
C LEU A 75 -5.45 16.19 -2.50
N ASP A 76 -4.56 16.99 -3.07
CA ASP A 76 -4.91 18.25 -3.74
C ASP A 76 -5.90 18.02 -4.89
N MET A 77 -5.73 16.93 -5.64
CA MET A 77 -6.66 16.52 -6.70
C MET A 77 -8.04 16.18 -6.10
N LEU A 78 -8.09 15.41 -5.01
CA LEU A 78 -9.34 15.06 -4.32
C LEU A 78 -10.03 16.28 -3.69
N ASP A 79 -9.27 17.20 -3.12
CA ASP A 79 -9.79 18.43 -2.49
C ASP A 79 -10.34 19.41 -3.53
N ARG A 80 -9.77 19.42 -4.75
CA ARG A 80 -10.25 20.25 -5.88
C ARG A 80 -11.36 19.59 -6.69
N ALA A 81 -11.52 18.28 -6.61
CA ALA A 81 -12.54 17.57 -7.36
C ALA A 81 -13.95 18.04 -6.94
N PRO A 82 -14.89 18.20 -7.89
CA PRO A 82 -16.25 18.64 -7.57
C PRO A 82 -16.95 17.67 -6.61
N VAL A 83 -18.04 18.14 -6.02
CA VAL A 83 -18.94 17.27 -5.24
C VAL A 83 -19.55 16.23 -6.18
N GLY A 84 -19.58 14.96 -5.75
CA GLY A 84 -20.05 13.83 -6.55
C GLY A 84 -18.94 12.90 -7.05
N PRO A 85 -19.19 12.14 -8.14
CA PRO A 85 -18.26 11.14 -8.66
C PRO A 85 -16.94 11.75 -9.12
N ILE A 86 -15.84 11.04 -8.86
CA ILE A 86 -14.49 11.43 -9.23
C ILE A 86 -13.98 10.44 -10.26
N GLU A 87 -13.67 10.93 -11.46
CA GLU A 87 -13.04 10.11 -12.49
C GLU A 87 -11.56 9.90 -12.17
N THR A 88 -11.16 8.64 -12.06
CA THR A 88 -9.77 8.24 -11.83
C THR A 88 -9.31 7.28 -12.92
N LYS A 89 -8.02 7.00 -12.99
CA LYS A 89 -7.50 6.00 -13.94
C LYS A 89 -8.02 4.57 -13.70
N TRP A 90 -8.58 4.31 -12.52
CA TRP A 90 -9.15 3.02 -12.12
C TRP A 90 -10.67 2.96 -12.33
N GLY A 91 -11.27 4.05 -12.81
CA GLY A 91 -12.72 4.21 -12.98
C GLY A 91 -13.29 5.29 -12.06
N THR A 92 -14.62 5.36 -12.02
CA THR A 92 -15.37 6.32 -11.21
C THR A 92 -15.36 5.94 -9.73
N GLY A 93 -14.78 6.79 -8.90
CA GLY A 93 -14.72 6.63 -7.44
C GLY A 93 -15.59 7.65 -6.70
N PHE A 94 -15.97 7.32 -5.47
CA PHE A 94 -16.85 8.13 -4.62
C PHE A 94 -16.22 8.35 -3.24
N ARG A 95 -16.54 9.49 -2.60
CA ARG A 95 -15.96 9.82 -1.29
C ARG A 95 -16.63 9.06 -0.16
N THR A 96 -17.93 8.81 -0.28
CA THR A 96 -18.70 8.09 0.73
C THR A 96 -19.21 6.75 0.21
N TYR A 97 -19.49 5.86 1.15
CA TYR A 97 -20.09 4.56 0.85
C TYR A 97 -21.48 4.74 0.25
N GLU A 98 -22.27 5.68 0.79
CA GLU A 98 -23.64 5.96 0.39
C GLU A 98 -23.74 6.46 -1.05
N GLU A 99 -22.90 7.41 -1.44
CA GLU A 99 -22.85 7.94 -2.82
C GLU A 99 -22.58 6.80 -3.83
N CYS A 100 -21.63 5.93 -3.51
CA CYS A 100 -21.32 4.78 -4.36
C CYS A 100 -22.47 3.77 -4.41
N LEU A 101 -23.14 3.52 -3.28
CA LEU A 101 -24.27 2.62 -3.21
C LEU A 101 -25.48 3.15 -3.99
N GLU A 102 -25.75 4.45 -3.92
CA GLU A 102 -26.76 5.13 -4.73
C GLU A 102 -26.43 5.00 -6.22
N TYR A 103 -25.16 5.18 -6.59
CA TYR A 103 -24.69 4.96 -7.96
C TYR A 103 -24.91 3.52 -8.44
N ILE A 104 -24.58 2.51 -7.62
CA ILE A 104 -24.82 1.09 -7.93
C ILE A 104 -26.31 0.83 -8.20
N LYS A 105 -27.19 1.37 -7.35
CA LYS A 105 -28.64 1.23 -7.49
C LYS A 105 -29.17 1.95 -8.73
N ALA A 106 -28.73 3.18 -8.96
CA ALA A 106 -29.20 4.02 -10.07
C ALA A 106 -28.79 3.46 -11.44
N ASN A 107 -27.63 2.78 -11.52
CA ASN A 107 -27.12 2.19 -12.76
C ASN A 107 -27.48 0.70 -12.93
N ASP A 108 -28.34 0.15 -12.06
CA ASP A 108 -28.77 -1.26 -12.10
C ASP A 108 -27.59 -2.25 -12.19
N ILE A 109 -26.53 -1.99 -11.43
CA ILE A 109 -25.35 -2.86 -11.41
C ILE A 109 -25.72 -4.17 -10.71
N LYS A 110 -25.92 -5.23 -11.50
CA LYS A 110 -26.34 -6.55 -11.03
C LYS A 110 -25.15 -7.45 -10.75
N ALA A 111 -25.20 -8.13 -9.62
CA ALA A 111 -24.34 -9.26 -9.33
C ALA A 111 -24.97 -10.55 -9.88
N PRO A 112 -24.15 -11.53 -10.30
CA PRO A 112 -24.65 -12.87 -10.60
C PRO A 112 -25.25 -13.51 -9.35
N GLU A 113 -26.01 -14.59 -9.53
CA GLU A 113 -26.64 -15.28 -8.41
C GLU A 113 -25.59 -15.76 -7.39
N GLY A 114 -25.85 -15.50 -6.10
CA GLY A 114 -24.89 -15.73 -5.01
C GLY A 114 -23.79 -14.66 -4.89
N GLY A 115 -23.71 -13.71 -5.83
CA GLY A 115 -22.82 -12.56 -5.78
C GLY A 115 -23.45 -11.34 -5.10
N LEU A 116 -22.62 -10.32 -4.88
CA LEU A 116 -23.01 -9.04 -4.28
C LEU A 116 -22.44 -7.88 -5.09
N ALA A 117 -23.21 -6.80 -5.25
CA ALA A 117 -22.73 -5.52 -5.77
C ALA A 117 -22.63 -4.53 -4.60
N LEU A 118 -21.42 -4.11 -4.27
CA LEU A 118 -21.17 -3.25 -3.12
C LEU A 118 -20.04 -2.25 -3.38
N PRO A 119 -20.06 -1.09 -2.69
CA PRO A 119 -18.92 -0.19 -2.63
C PRO A 119 -17.75 -0.85 -1.90
N LEU A 120 -16.58 -0.88 -2.52
CA LEU A 120 -15.32 -1.29 -1.89
C LEU A 120 -14.33 -0.13 -1.83
N HIS A 121 -13.65 -0.02 -0.70
CA HIS A 121 -12.74 1.08 -0.40
C HIS A 121 -11.33 0.74 -0.87
N TYR A 122 -10.80 1.52 -1.83
CA TYR A 122 -9.47 1.33 -2.39
C TYR A 122 -8.68 2.63 -2.43
N THR A 123 -7.36 2.52 -2.22
CA THR A 123 -6.44 3.64 -2.46
C THR A 123 -6.37 3.97 -3.94
N ILE A 124 -6.42 5.25 -4.25
CA ILE A 124 -6.08 5.75 -5.59
C ILE A 124 -4.63 6.22 -5.69
N ASN A 125 -3.93 6.28 -4.55
CA ASN A 125 -2.50 6.52 -4.50
C ASN A 125 -1.74 5.28 -4.96
N GLU A 126 -0.85 5.45 -5.93
CA GLU A 126 -0.03 4.38 -6.51
C GLU A 126 1.25 4.11 -5.72
N GLN A 127 1.62 5.04 -4.85
CA GLN A 127 2.81 4.93 -4.04
C GLN A 127 2.61 3.94 -2.87
N PRO A 128 3.67 3.23 -2.45
CA PRO A 128 3.65 2.40 -1.25
C PRO A 128 3.13 3.16 -0.03
N SER A 129 2.33 2.50 0.79
CA SER A 129 1.91 3.04 2.08
C SER A 129 2.90 2.60 3.16
N TYR A 130 3.48 3.56 3.87
CA TYR A 130 4.34 3.30 5.01
C TYR A 130 3.57 3.56 6.30
N SER A 131 3.78 2.71 7.29
CA SER A 131 3.34 2.93 8.66
C SER A 131 4.46 2.54 9.62
N ILE A 132 4.57 3.26 10.73
CA ILE A 132 5.57 2.96 11.76
C ILE A 132 4.82 2.52 13.00
N VAL A 133 5.13 1.32 13.47
CA VAL A 133 4.52 0.76 14.68
C VAL A 133 4.66 1.72 15.85
N THR A 134 3.60 1.84 16.66
CA THR A 134 3.52 2.80 17.77
C THR A 134 4.55 2.57 18.89
N SER A 135 5.17 1.39 18.94
CA SER A 135 6.25 1.04 19.87
C SER A 135 7.64 1.54 19.43
N ASN A 136 7.78 2.05 18.20
CA ASN A 136 9.07 2.51 17.68
C ASN A 136 9.62 3.69 18.51
N ALA A 137 10.94 3.69 18.74
CA ALA A 137 11.62 4.71 19.54
C ALA A 137 11.47 6.14 18.98
N LEU A 138 11.29 6.29 17.65
CA LEU A 138 11.03 7.56 16.96
C LEU A 138 9.96 8.40 17.68
N TRP A 139 8.90 7.78 18.16
CA TRP A 139 7.77 8.48 18.76
C TRP A 139 8.08 9.15 20.10
N ARG A 140 9.18 8.76 20.74
CA ARG A 140 9.61 9.29 22.04
C ARG A 140 10.91 10.08 21.96
N ASP A 141 11.54 10.14 20.78
CA ASP A 141 12.80 10.84 20.56
C ASP A 141 12.53 12.33 20.23
N PRO A 142 12.84 13.26 21.14
CA PRO A 142 12.62 14.69 20.92
C PRO A 142 13.47 15.25 19.77
N SER A 143 14.62 14.63 19.48
CA SER A 143 15.53 15.11 18.43
C SER A 143 14.97 14.87 17.02
N ARG A 144 14.02 13.94 16.87
CA ARG A 144 13.39 13.56 15.60
C ARG A 144 11.91 13.91 15.53
N GLU A 145 11.45 14.85 16.36
CA GLU A 145 10.04 15.23 16.45
C GLU A 145 9.46 15.68 15.11
N ALA A 146 10.22 16.45 14.32
CA ALA A 146 9.78 16.91 13.01
C ALA A 146 9.53 15.76 12.02
N GLU A 147 10.42 14.76 12.00
CA GLU A 147 10.24 13.57 11.15
C GLU A 147 9.04 12.75 11.61
N ALA A 148 8.89 12.55 12.92
CA ALA A 148 7.76 11.86 13.51
C ALA A 148 6.42 12.52 13.13
N GLN A 149 6.34 13.85 13.18
CA GLN A 149 5.13 14.59 12.79
C GLN A 149 4.79 14.38 11.30
N VAL A 150 5.79 14.46 10.42
CA VAL A 150 5.61 14.27 8.98
C VAL A 150 5.14 12.85 8.66
N LEU A 151 5.75 11.84 9.28
CA LEU A 151 5.39 10.43 9.09
C LEU A 151 3.98 10.11 9.61
N ARG A 152 3.61 10.66 10.76
CA ARG A 152 2.25 10.50 11.32
C ARG A 152 1.20 11.12 10.41
N LYS A 153 1.46 12.32 9.91
CA LYS A 153 0.56 12.99 8.97
C LYS A 153 0.38 12.16 7.70
N ASP A 154 1.47 11.62 7.14
CA ASP A 154 1.38 10.78 5.93
C ASP A 154 0.56 9.50 6.17
N GLU A 155 0.70 8.88 7.35
CA GLU A 155 -0.10 7.72 7.75
C GLU A 155 -1.60 8.06 7.82
N GLU A 156 -1.96 9.20 8.39
CA GLU A 156 -3.35 9.69 8.42
C GLU A 156 -3.87 10.00 7.01
N ASP A 157 -3.03 10.63 6.18
CA ASP A 157 -3.35 11.01 4.81
C ASP A 157 -3.55 9.78 3.89
N ASN A 158 -2.98 8.61 4.22
CA ASN A 158 -3.21 7.38 3.44
C ASN A 158 -4.70 7.02 3.33
N MET A 159 -5.50 7.26 4.38
CA MET A 159 -6.95 7.04 4.33
C MET A 159 -7.69 8.09 3.51
N ARG A 160 -7.18 9.32 3.50
CA ARG A 160 -7.76 10.41 2.69
C ARG A 160 -7.49 10.23 1.19
N ARG A 161 -6.55 9.36 0.81
CA ARG A 161 -6.22 9.00 -0.58
C ARG A 161 -7.05 7.81 -1.09
N CYS A 162 -8.07 7.38 -0.35
CA CYS A 162 -8.94 6.28 -0.75
C CYS A 162 -10.31 6.78 -1.24
N LEU A 163 -10.91 6.01 -2.13
CA LEU A 163 -12.27 6.20 -2.63
C LEU A 163 -13.03 4.88 -2.60
N TYR A 164 -14.35 4.96 -2.58
CA TYR A 164 -15.24 3.83 -2.79
C TYR A 164 -15.47 3.61 -4.28
N PHE A 165 -15.30 2.37 -4.74
CA PHE A 165 -15.55 1.96 -6.12
C PHE A 165 -16.68 0.94 -6.16
N PRO A 166 -17.56 1.00 -7.17
CA PRO A 166 -18.61 0.00 -7.35
C PRO A 166 -17.98 -1.32 -7.79
N GLN A 167 -18.16 -2.37 -6.98
CA GLN A 167 -17.58 -3.68 -7.26
C GLN A 167 -18.62 -4.79 -7.25
N VAL A 168 -18.46 -5.74 -8.15
CA VAL A 168 -19.28 -6.96 -8.22
C VAL A 168 -18.46 -8.13 -7.70
N MET A 169 -18.77 -8.57 -6.49
CA MET A 169 -18.24 -9.78 -5.90
C MET A 169 -19.01 -11.00 -6.41
N ARG A 170 -18.28 -12.02 -6.83
CA ARG A 170 -18.86 -13.29 -7.33
C ARG A 170 -18.65 -14.38 -6.30
N ASP A 171 -19.58 -15.33 -6.25
CA ASP A 171 -19.45 -16.49 -5.37
C ASP A 171 -18.32 -17.41 -5.87
N ALA A 172 -17.27 -17.55 -5.07
CA ALA A 172 -16.13 -18.43 -5.35
C ALA A 172 -16.54 -19.91 -5.51
N ARG A 173 -17.61 -20.36 -4.87
CA ARG A 173 -18.07 -21.76 -5.01
C ARG A 173 -18.65 -22.06 -6.39
N ARG A 174 -18.97 -21.01 -7.15
CA ARG A 174 -19.54 -21.07 -8.49
C ARG A 174 -18.51 -20.68 -9.56
N ILE A 175 -17.22 -20.79 -9.24
CA ILE A 175 -16.15 -20.32 -10.14
C ILE A 175 -16.17 -21.04 -11.49
N GLU A 176 -16.62 -22.29 -11.53
CA GLU A 176 -16.83 -23.08 -12.75
C GLU A 176 -17.78 -22.39 -13.75
N GLU A 177 -18.74 -21.58 -13.27
CA GLU A 177 -19.67 -20.84 -14.12
C GLU A 177 -19.04 -19.60 -14.76
N TYR A 178 -18.05 -19.00 -14.11
CA TYR A 178 -17.34 -17.81 -14.60
C TYR A 178 -16.06 -18.18 -15.35
N TYR A 179 -15.46 -19.31 -14.99
CA TYR A 179 -14.22 -19.87 -15.54
C TYR A 179 -14.44 -21.36 -15.86
N PRO A 180 -14.99 -21.68 -17.04
CA PRO A 180 -15.30 -23.06 -17.41
C PRO A 180 -14.09 -23.99 -17.31
N GLY A 181 -14.28 -25.14 -16.65
CA GLY A 181 -13.24 -26.14 -16.44
C GLY A 181 -12.32 -25.88 -15.24
N LEU A 182 -12.58 -24.83 -14.45
CA LEU A 182 -11.84 -24.54 -13.23
C LEU A 182 -12.69 -24.85 -12.01
N SER A 183 -12.34 -25.92 -11.28
CA SER A 183 -13.09 -26.31 -10.08
C SER A 183 -12.57 -25.57 -8.85
N PRO A 184 -13.44 -25.07 -7.94
CA PRO A 184 -13.00 -24.31 -6.78
C PRO A 184 -12.18 -25.13 -5.77
N ASN A 185 -12.15 -26.45 -5.89
CA ASN A 185 -11.37 -27.35 -5.04
C ASN A 185 -10.12 -27.89 -5.74
N SER A 186 -9.72 -27.32 -6.88
CA SER A 186 -8.58 -27.81 -7.66
C SER A 186 -7.32 -26.96 -7.42
N PRO A 187 -6.11 -27.56 -7.47
CA PRO A 187 -4.86 -26.81 -7.39
C PRO A 187 -4.75 -25.76 -8.50
N GLU A 188 -5.28 -26.04 -9.69
CA GLU A 188 -5.25 -25.12 -10.82
C GLU A 188 -6.07 -23.85 -10.56
N CYS A 189 -7.13 -23.94 -9.75
CA CYS A 189 -7.90 -22.79 -9.30
C CYS A 189 -7.08 -21.88 -8.38
N MET A 190 -6.40 -22.49 -7.41
CA MET A 190 -5.50 -21.79 -6.50
C MET A 190 -4.36 -21.11 -7.26
N ASP A 191 -3.74 -21.81 -8.20
CA ASP A 191 -2.62 -21.28 -9.00
C ASP A 191 -3.04 -20.10 -9.88
N ARG A 192 -4.26 -20.14 -10.43
CA ARG A 192 -4.71 -19.15 -11.41
C ARG A 192 -5.39 -17.93 -10.77
N LEU A 193 -6.20 -18.16 -9.74
CA LEU A 193 -7.09 -17.14 -9.16
C LEU A 193 -6.81 -16.87 -7.68
N GLY A 194 -6.04 -17.72 -7.02
CA GLY A 194 -5.73 -17.58 -5.61
C GLY A 194 -6.88 -17.99 -4.68
N VAL A 195 -7.81 -18.81 -5.17
CA VAL A 195 -9.05 -19.21 -4.50
C VAL A 195 -9.12 -20.72 -4.39
#